data_AF-A0A9X6ACG8-F1
#
_entry.id   AF-A0A9X6ACG8-F1
#
_cell.length_a   1.000
_cell.length_b   1.000
_cell.length_c   1.000
_cell.angle_alpha   90.00
_cell.angle_beta   90.00
_cell.angle_gamma   90.00
#
_symmetry.space_group_name_H-M   'P 1'
#
loop_
_entity.id
_entity.type
_entity.pdbx_description
1 polymer ?
#
loop_
_entity_poly.entity_id
_entity_poly.type
_entity_poly.pdbx_seq_one_letter_code
_entity_poly.pdbx_strand_id
1 'polypeptide(L)'
;HDRAAFEALLAPDATMSDDGADRDLADWTDREIFSSRGHMEVDNESNGGRALIARYSNDTWGEMKTRWSFTVDDGGRIIRFETGQA
;
A
#
# COMPACT_ATOMS: atom_id res chain seq x y z
N HIS A 1 3.62 -9.42 9.53
CA HIS A 1 2.57 -8.84 10.40
C HIS A 1 3.17 -7.89 11.46
N ASP A 2 4.12 -7.02 11.08
CA ASP A 2 4.73 -6.05 11.99
C ASP A 2 4.16 -4.64 11.69
N ARG A 3 3.31 -4.13 12.59
CA ARG A 3 2.66 -2.83 12.42
C ARG A 3 3.63 -1.68 12.64
N ALA A 4 4.51 -1.78 13.62
CA ALA A 4 5.45 -0.73 13.96
C ALA A 4 6.46 -0.50 12.84
N ALA A 5 6.96 -1.58 12.23
CA ALA A 5 7.85 -1.49 11.08
C ALA A 5 7.16 -0.84 9.86
N PHE A 6 5.88 -1.15 9.63
CA PHE A 6 5.10 -0.53 8.56
C PHE A 6 4.87 0.97 8.81
N GLU A 7 4.42 1.34 10.02
CA GLU A 7 4.19 2.73 10.42
C GLU A 7 5.48 3.56 10.33
N ALA A 8 6.64 2.98 10.63
CA ALA A 8 7.94 3.65 10.52
C ALA A 8 8.33 4.02 9.08
N LEU A 9 7.73 3.38 8.06
CA LEU A 9 7.93 3.73 6.65
C LEU A 9 7.07 4.92 6.20
N LEU A 10 6.07 5.31 7.00
CA LEU A 10 5.14 6.38 6.69
C LEU A 10 5.63 7.71 7.26
N ALA A 11 5.40 8.80 6.52
CA ALA A 11 5.51 10.14 7.07
C ALA A 11 4.33 10.40 8.05
N PRO A 12 4.48 11.34 9.00
CA PRO A 12 3.45 11.62 10.02
C PRO A 12 2.08 12.03 9.45
N ASP A 13 2.07 12.59 8.25
CA ASP A 13 0.90 13.08 7.50
C ASP A 13 0.67 12.30 6.21
N ALA A 14 1.15 11.05 6.15
CA ALA A 14 0.99 10.21 4.97
C ALA A 14 -0.50 10.03 4.62
N THR A 15 -0.80 10.08 3.32
CA THR A 15 -2.15 9.89 2.79
C THR A 15 -2.23 8.66 1.90
N MET A 16 -3.44 8.17 1.65
CA MET A 16 -3.63 7.13 0.64
C MET A 16 -4.97 7.22 -0.07
N SER A 17 -5.00 6.65 -1.28
CA SER A 17 -6.25 6.38 -2.00
C SER A 17 -6.31 4.95 -2.50
N ASP A 18 -7.54 4.45 -2.58
CA ASP A 18 -7.87 3.13 -3.12
C ASP A 18 -8.94 3.27 -4.19
N ASP A 19 -8.68 2.76 -5.39
CA ASP A 19 -9.49 2.92 -6.60
C ASP A 19 -9.88 4.39 -6.89
N GLY A 20 -8.93 5.30 -6.65
CA GLY A 20 -9.08 6.74 -6.91
C GLY A 20 -9.86 7.52 -5.85
N ALA A 21 -10.29 6.88 -4.77
CA ALA A 21 -10.92 7.54 -3.63
C ALA A 21 -9.97 7.60 -2.44
N ASP A 22 -9.76 8.79 -1.87
CA ASP A 22 -8.99 8.93 -0.63
C ASP A 22 -9.68 8.15 0.52
N ARG A 23 -8.89 7.47 1.33
CA ARG A 23 -9.37 6.71 2.49
C ARG A 23 -8.67 7.17 3.76
N ASP A 24 -9.26 6.82 4.89
CA ASP A 24 -8.52 6.86 6.15
C ASP A 24 -7.42 5.79 6.11
N LEU A 25 -6.17 6.25 6.21
CA LEU A 25 -4.99 5.40 6.09
C LEU A 25 -4.93 4.33 7.19
N ALA A 26 -5.28 4.68 8.43
CA ALA A 26 -5.18 3.77 9.56
C ALA A 26 -6.25 2.67 9.45
N ASP A 27 -7.50 3.05 9.16
CA ASP A 27 -8.59 2.11 8.93
C ASP A 27 -8.32 1.20 7.74
N TRP A 28 -7.86 1.77 6.62
CA TRP A 28 -7.60 0.99 5.40
C TRP A 28 -6.48 -0.04 5.62
N THR A 29 -5.35 0.37 6.23
CA THR A 29 -4.22 -0.53 6.47
C THR A 29 -4.59 -1.61 7.48
N ASP A 30 -5.37 -1.30 8.51
CA ASP A 30 -5.89 -2.34 9.41
C ASP A 30 -6.73 -3.36 8.65
N ARG A 31 -7.73 -2.89 7.89
CA ARG A 31 -8.69 -3.75 7.21
C ARG A 31 -8.07 -4.58 6.09
N GLU A 32 -7.24 -3.98 5.25
CA GLU A 32 -6.75 -4.59 4.01
C GLU A 32 -5.37 -5.27 4.15
N ILE A 33 -4.54 -4.86 5.12
CA ILE A 33 -3.21 -5.45 5.35
C ILE A 33 -3.20 -6.32 6.61
N PHE A 34 -3.57 -5.78 7.78
CA PHE A 34 -3.26 -6.47 9.03
C PHE A 34 -4.32 -7.48 9.46
N SER A 35 -5.58 -7.05 9.53
CA SER A 35 -6.71 -7.86 10.02
C SER A 35 -7.11 -8.94 9.03
N SER A 36 -6.91 -8.72 7.73
CA SER A 36 -7.20 -9.67 6.65
C SER A 36 -6.00 -10.49 6.17
N ARG A 37 -4.85 -10.41 6.88
CA ARG A 37 -3.61 -11.13 6.53
C ARG A 37 -3.15 -10.85 5.09
N GLY A 38 -3.17 -9.58 4.71
CA GLY A 38 -2.72 -9.10 3.41
C GLY A 38 -1.31 -9.56 3.06
N HIS A 39 -1.15 -10.02 1.82
CA HIS A 39 0.10 -10.43 1.23
C HIS A 39 0.27 -9.78 -0.14
N MET A 40 1.46 -9.25 -0.40
CA MET A 40 1.83 -8.64 -1.66
C MET A 40 2.96 -9.42 -2.29
N GLU A 41 2.75 -9.87 -3.53
CA GLU A 41 3.79 -10.43 -4.39
C GLU A 41 4.01 -9.48 -5.57
N VAL A 42 5.20 -8.89 -5.66
CA VAL A 42 5.52 -7.90 -6.70
C VAL A 42 5.87 -8.62 -8.00
N ASP A 43 5.08 -8.36 -9.05
CA ASP A 43 5.32 -8.86 -10.40
C ASP A 43 6.27 -7.97 -11.18
N ASN A 44 6.09 -6.66 -11.05
CA ASN A 44 6.87 -5.68 -11.77
C ASN A 44 7.10 -4.44 -10.92
N GLU A 45 8.32 -3.91 -11.00
CA GLU A 45 8.71 -2.65 -10.40
C GLU A 45 9.18 -1.70 -11.51
N SER A 46 8.78 -0.44 -11.39
CA SER A 46 9.19 0.65 -12.26
C SER A 46 9.31 1.96 -11.48
N ASN A 47 9.74 3.03 -12.16
CA ASN A 47 9.92 4.35 -11.55
C ASN A 47 10.85 4.35 -10.32
N GLY A 48 11.90 3.51 -10.37
CA GLY A 48 12.87 3.36 -9.27
C GLY A 48 12.21 2.95 -7.94
N GLY A 49 11.38 1.91 -7.96
CA GLY A 49 10.68 1.40 -6.77
C GLY A 49 9.36 2.09 -6.45
N ARG A 50 8.99 3.14 -7.18
CA ARG A 50 7.82 3.98 -6.85
C ARG A 50 6.54 3.59 -7.58
N ALA A 51 6.60 2.63 -8.50
CA ALA A 51 5.42 2.11 -9.18
C ALA A 51 5.51 0.59 -9.28
N LEU A 52 4.53 -0.11 -8.71
CA LEU A 52 4.49 -1.56 -8.67
C LEU A 52 3.24 -2.08 -9.37
N ILE A 53 3.39 -3.25 -9.99
CA ILE A 53 2.29 -4.16 -10.27
C ILE A 53 2.49 -5.37 -9.38
N ALA A 54 1.47 -5.73 -8.61
CA ALA A 54 1.55 -6.80 -7.63
C ALA A 54 0.29 -7.67 -7.63
N ARG A 55 0.46 -8.96 -7.35
CA ARG A 55 -0.64 -9.79 -6.85
C ARG A 55 -0.80 -9.47 -5.37
N TYR A 56 -1.95 -8.91 -5.02
CA TYR A 56 -2.30 -8.64 -3.64
C TYR A 56 -3.39 -9.62 -3.22
N SER A 57 -3.17 -10.36 -2.15
CA SER A 57 -4.14 -11.30 -1.61
C SER A 57 -4.47 -11.01 -0.16
N ASN A 58 -5.72 -11.17 0.22
CA ASN A 58 -6.16 -11.15 1.60
C ASN A 58 -7.37 -12.06 1.81
N ASP A 59 -7.73 -12.31 3.07
CA ASP A 59 -8.82 -13.22 3.40
C ASP A 59 -10.21 -12.68 3.06
N THR A 60 -10.33 -11.37 2.82
CA THR A 60 -11.62 -10.72 2.56
C THR A 60 -12.01 -10.85 1.09
N TRP A 61 -11.04 -10.68 0.19
CA TRP A 61 -11.29 -10.55 -1.25
C TRP A 61 -10.60 -11.62 -2.10
N GLY A 62 -9.74 -12.45 -1.49
CA GLY A 62 -8.88 -13.37 -2.24
C GLY A 62 -7.74 -12.63 -2.93
N GLU A 63 -7.24 -13.16 -4.04
CA GLU A 63 -6.15 -12.56 -4.81
C GLU A 63 -6.67 -11.64 -5.92
N MET A 64 -6.04 -10.49 -6.07
CA MET A 64 -6.29 -9.51 -7.12
C MET A 64 -4.98 -8.93 -7.64
N LYS A 65 -4.95 -8.56 -8.91
CA LYS A 65 -3.84 -7.80 -9.47
C LYS A 65 -4.08 -6.32 -9.18
N THR A 66 -3.09 -5.69 -8.55
CA THR A 66 -3.16 -4.30 -8.10
C THR A 66 -2.01 -3.49 -8.65
N ARG A 67 -2.26 -2.21 -8.86
CA ARG A 67 -1.25 -1.22 -9.22
C ARG A 67 -1.02 -0.34 -8.01
N TRP A 68 0.25 -0.11 -7.69
CA TRP A 68 0.64 0.77 -6.61
C TRP A 68 1.52 1.90 -7.13
N SER A 69 1.31 3.11 -6.64
CA SER A 69 2.17 4.27 -6.87
C SER A 69 2.55 4.88 -5.52
N PHE A 70 3.83 5.23 -5.35
CA PHE A 70 4.36 5.78 -4.10
C PHE A 70 5.01 7.14 -4.33
N THR A 71 4.69 8.09 -3.46
CA THR A 71 5.41 9.34 -3.32
C THR A 71 6.17 9.32 -2.00
N VAL A 72 7.47 9.61 -2.05
CA VAL A 72 8.36 9.60 -0.89
C VAL A 72 8.95 10.99 -0.63
N ASP A 73 9.17 11.32 0.64
CA ASP A 73 9.91 12.51 1.05
C ASP A 73 11.43 12.35 0.81
N ASP A 74 12.19 13.43 1.02
CA ASP A 74 13.66 13.43 0.89
C ASP A 74 14.35 12.48 1.90
N GLY A 75 13.66 12.13 2.99
CA GLY A 75 14.10 11.17 3.99
C GLY A 75 13.78 9.70 3.65
N GLY A 76 13.09 9.45 2.53
CA GLY A 76 12.71 8.13 2.06
C GLY A 76 11.44 7.55 2.68
N ARG A 77 10.66 8.34 3.43
CA ARG A 77 9.36 7.92 3.98
C ARG A 77 8.24 8.17 2.98
N ILE A 78 7.23 7.33 3.00
CA ILE A 78 6.06 7.45 2.12
C ILE A 78 5.17 8.59 2.63
N ILE A 79 4.94 9.60 1.79
CA ILE A 79 3.98 10.69 2.06
C ILE A 79 2.63 10.44 1.38
N ARG A 80 2.60 9.63 0.32
CA ARG A 80 1.37 9.17 -0.32
C ARG A 80 1.58 7.83 -0.98
N PHE A 81 0.59 6.96 -0.90
CA PHE A 81 0.48 5.85 -1.83
C PHE A 81 -0.92 5.73 -2.42
N GLU A 82 -0.98 5.23 -3.64
CA GLU A 82 -2.22 5.01 -4.36
C GLU A 82 -2.25 3.57 -4.79
N THR A 83 -3.34 2.87 -4.48
CA THR A 83 -3.59 1.51 -4.93
C THR A 83 -4.93 1.43 -5.66
N GLY A 84 -5.09 0.39 -6.46
CA GLY A 84 -6.33 0.05 -7.14
C GLY A 84 -6.13 -1.12 -8.07
N GLN A 85 -7.23 -1.60 -8.65
CA GLN A 85 -7.18 -2.73 -9.57
C GLN A 85 -6.34 -2.40 -10.83
N ALA A 86 -5.50 -3.35 -11.25
CA ALA A 86 -4.61 -3.23 -12.42
C ALA A 86 -5.12 -3.95 -13.68
#